data_AF-A0A1F4XHY6-F1
#
_entry.id   AF-A0A1F4XHY6-F1
#
_cell.length_a   1.000
_cell.length_b   1.000
_cell.length_c   1.000
_cell.angle_alpha   90.00
_cell.angle_beta   90.00
_cell.angle_gamma   90.00
#
_symmetry.space_group_name_H-M   'P 1'
#
loop_
_entity.id
_entity.type
_entity.pdbx_description
1 polymer ?
#
loop_
_entity_poly.entity_id
_entity_poly.type
_entity_poly.pdbx_seq_one_letter_code
_entity_poly.pdbx_strand_id
1 'polypeptide(L)'
;MSRQPLPLRLLRKASPSAKDPIGRLLNKNNLFSPEEDAFLSVQFGKRTLTKRKENKKHLAETLHIDTKKTNKPIVLILLSLFVNDQDREFLERMLEAMRFLDIHVVVVGKKSECEDVLLSLFIHREPTDKLLHEVLGGADIILLPPSCPTNFVRSVLQYGLIPVAFFEQTDLVDYDPVFERGNSFLYNYLSPWSAFASLVRALETHRLSYDWQRIQKNGMDT
;
A
#
# COMPACT_ATOMS: atom_id res chain seq x y z
N MET A 1 -3.34 -22.30 -19.56
CA MET A 1 -1.92 -21.95 -19.34
C MET A 1 -1.42 -22.74 -18.16
N SER A 2 -0.44 -23.61 -18.36
CA SER A 2 0.18 -24.44 -17.31
C SER A 2 0.71 -23.55 -16.19
N ARG A 3 0.15 -23.68 -14.98
CA ARG A 3 0.62 -22.98 -13.78
C ARG A 3 1.85 -23.73 -13.28
N GLN A 4 3.02 -23.44 -13.85
CA GLN A 4 4.27 -23.87 -13.22
C GLN A 4 4.33 -23.28 -11.80
N PRO A 5 4.79 -24.06 -10.80
CA PRO A 5 5.09 -23.51 -9.48
C PRO A 5 6.13 -22.40 -9.62
N LEU A 6 5.94 -21.30 -8.90
CA LEU A 6 6.89 -20.20 -8.91
C LEU A 6 8.27 -20.69 -8.40
N PRO A 7 9.37 -20.07 -8.86
CA PRO A 7 10.64 -20.21 -8.17
C PRO A 7 10.50 -19.74 -6.72
N LEU A 8 11.29 -20.36 -5.84
CA LEU A 8 11.16 -20.27 -4.38
C LEU A 8 11.36 -18.87 -3.78
N ARG A 9 11.77 -17.87 -4.58
CA ARG A 9 12.02 -16.49 -4.13
C ARG A 9 11.62 -15.48 -5.19
N LEU A 10 11.01 -14.39 -4.74
CA LEU A 10 10.66 -13.20 -5.54
C LEU A 10 11.55 -12.00 -5.19
N LEU A 11 12.21 -12.04 -4.03
CA LEU A 11 13.00 -10.95 -3.48
C LEU A 11 14.44 -11.42 -3.21
N ARG A 12 15.41 -10.54 -3.50
CA ARG A 12 16.83 -10.71 -3.16
C ARG A 12 17.10 -10.17 -1.77
N LYS A 13 18.04 -10.75 -1.01
CA LYS A 13 18.43 -10.21 0.31
C LYS A 13 18.71 -8.69 0.23
N ALA A 14 18.16 -7.94 1.19
CA ALA A 14 18.39 -6.51 1.26
C ALA A 14 19.86 -6.22 1.58
N SER A 15 20.45 -5.25 0.89
CA SER A 15 21.65 -4.58 1.37
C SER A 15 21.23 -3.32 2.13
N PRO A 16 21.72 -3.09 3.37
CA PRO A 16 21.37 -1.88 4.10
C PRO A 16 21.90 -0.66 3.35
N SER A 17 21.02 0.22 2.87
CA SER A 17 21.42 1.46 2.21
C SER A 17 20.75 2.66 2.86
N ALA A 18 21.56 3.49 3.50
CA ALA A 18 21.16 4.70 4.22
C ALA A 18 20.74 5.89 3.32
N LYS A 19 20.60 5.69 2.00
CA LYS A 19 20.29 6.76 1.01
C LYS A 19 19.11 6.46 0.10
N ASP A 20 18.11 5.73 0.59
CA ASP A 20 16.88 5.47 -0.16
C ASP A 20 15.90 6.66 -0.07
N PRO A 21 15.28 7.12 -1.18
CA PRO A 21 14.15 8.06 -1.16
C PRO A 21 13.09 7.72 -0.11
N ILE A 22 12.82 6.43 0.11
CA ILE A 22 11.85 5.99 1.11
C ILE A 22 12.38 6.25 2.53
N GLY A 23 13.69 6.07 2.77
CA GLY A 23 14.32 6.45 4.04
C GLY A 23 14.20 7.94 4.35
N ARG A 24 14.18 8.82 3.32
CA ARG A 24 13.93 10.26 3.51
C ARG A 24 12.47 10.56 3.86
N LEU A 25 11.53 9.81 3.30
CA LEU A 25 10.11 9.86 3.67
C LEU A 25 9.89 9.41 5.12
N LEU A 26 10.64 8.39 5.57
CA LEU A 26 10.59 7.86 6.93
C LEU A 26 11.32 8.73 7.98
N ASN A 27 12.35 9.49 7.58
CA ASN A 27 13.24 10.23 8.49
C ASN A 27 12.82 11.69 8.76
N LYS A 28 11.81 12.23 8.08
CA LYS A 28 11.38 13.63 8.31
C LYS A 28 10.29 13.68 9.38
N ASN A 29 10.50 14.54 10.38
CA ASN A 29 9.46 15.00 11.32
C ASN A 29 8.33 15.82 10.64
N ASN A 30 8.29 15.87 9.31
CA ASN A 30 7.22 16.54 8.58
C ASN A 30 6.17 15.48 8.21
N LEU A 31 5.04 15.52 8.90
CA LEU A 31 3.80 14.94 8.43
C LEU A 31 3.51 15.57 7.06
N PHE A 32 3.51 14.75 6.01
CA PHE A 32 3.18 15.20 4.67
C PHE A 32 1.67 15.44 4.59
N SER A 33 1.26 16.60 4.10
CA SER A 33 -0.15 16.93 3.94
C SER A 33 -0.56 16.86 2.47
N PRO A 34 -1.58 16.06 2.09
CA PRO A 34 -2.10 16.08 0.72
C PRO A 34 -2.73 17.42 0.31
N GLU A 35 -2.98 18.33 1.27
CA GLU A 35 -3.49 19.68 0.99
C GLU A 35 -2.39 20.61 0.44
N GLU A 36 -1.12 20.33 0.75
CA GLU A 36 0.03 21.17 0.38
C GLU A 36 1.02 20.44 -0.53
N ASP A 37 0.76 19.17 -0.83
CA ASP A 37 1.67 18.33 -1.59
C ASP A 37 1.67 18.67 -3.09
N ALA A 38 2.72 19.35 -3.54
CA ALA A 38 2.91 19.77 -4.92
C ALA A 38 3.21 18.61 -5.89
N PHE A 39 3.51 17.40 -5.39
CA PHE A 39 3.69 16.23 -6.25
C PHE A 39 2.38 15.55 -6.62
N LEU A 40 1.29 15.83 -5.90
CA LEU A 40 -0.04 15.33 -6.26
C LEU A 40 -0.54 16.02 -7.52
N SER A 41 -1.24 15.26 -8.36
CA SER A 41 -1.93 15.82 -9.53
C SER A 41 -2.97 16.85 -9.10
N VAL A 42 -3.70 16.54 -8.02
CA VAL A 42 -4.66 17.45 -7.38
C VAL A 42 -4.56 17.33 -5.86
N GLN A 43 -4.26 18.44 -5.21
CA GLN A 43 -4.27 18.53 -3.75
C GLN A 43 -5.68 18.29 -3.18
N PHE A 44 -5.75 17.58 -2.07
CA PHE A 44 -7.01 17.21 -1.43
C PHE A 44 -6.86 17.14 0.08
N GLY A 45 -7.98 17.25 0.77
CA GLY A 45 -8.09 17.10 2.22
C GLY A 45 -9.34 16.34 2.58
N LYS A 46 -9.62 16.19 3.88
CA LYS A 46 -10.77 15.40 4.38
C LYS A 46 -12.10 15.83 3.75
N ARG A 47 -12.31 17.16 3.65
CA ARG A 47 -13.53 17.77 3.07
C ARG A 47 -13.61 17.62 1.55
N THR A 48 -12.48 17.41 0.89
CA THR A 48 -12.36 17.33 -0.57
C THR A 48 -11.84 15.95 -1.02
N LEU A 49 -11.99 14.93 -0.19
CA LEU A 49 -11.48 13.57 -0.42
C LEU A 49 -11.94 12.97 -1.76
N THR A 50 -13.10 13.39 -2.25
CA THR A 50 -13.61 12.99 -3.57
C THR A 50 -12.67 13.36 -4.73
N LYS A 51 -11.78 14.34 -4.57
CA LYS A 51 -10.73 14.71 -5.54
C LYS A 51 -9.64 13.64 -5.67
N ARG A 52 -9.47 12.76 -4.67
CA ARG A 52 -8.48 11.67 -4.69
C ARG A 52 -8.62 10.74 -5.89
N LYS A 53 -9.83 10.61 -6.45
CA LYS A 53 -10.07 9.86 -7.70
C LYS A 53 -9.24 10.37 -8.89
N GLU A 54 -8.93 11.67 -8.93
CA GLU A 54 -8.09 12.30 -9.96
C GLU A 54 -6.64 11.86 -9.79
N ASN A 55 -6.14 11.81 -8.55
CA ASN A 55 -4.81 11.25 -8.26
C ASN A 55 -4.71 9.76 -8.60
N LYS A 56 -5.74 8.96 -8.32
CA LYS A 56 -5.79 7.55 -8.72
C LYS A 56 -5.74 7.38 -10.24
N LYS A 57 -6.49 8.21 -10.98
CA LYS A 57 -6.47 8.21 -12.46
C LYS A 57 -5.09 8.58 -13.00
N HIS A 58 -4.50 9.67 -12.50
CA HIS A 58 -3.15 10.10 -12.87
C HIS A 58 -2.10 9.02 -12.55
N LEU A 59 -2.17 8.38 -11.38
CA LEU A 59 -1.30 7.28 -11.02
C LEU A 59 -1.45 6.08 -11.98
N ALA A 60 -2.70 5.71 -12.33
CA ALA A 60 -2.95 4.63 -13.27
C ALA A 60 -2.32 4.93 -14.66
N GLU A 61 -2.42 6.17 -15.14
CA GLU A 61 -1.77 6.61 -16.38
C GLU A 61 -0.23 6.54 -16.30
N THR A 62 0.36 7.05 -15.21
CA THR A 62 1.81 6.97 -14.92
C THR A 62 2.33 5.53 -14.85
N LEU A 63 1.51 4.61 -14.34
CA LEU A 63 1.86 3.20 -14.23
C LEU A 63 1.52 2.38 -15.48
N HIS A 64 0.92 3.00 -16.50
CA HIS A 64 0.40 2.34 -17.71
C HIS A 64 -0.63 1.24 -17.40
N ILE A 65 -1.41 1.44 -16.35
CA ILE A 65 -2.57 0.62 -16.03
C ILE A 65 -3.69 1.00 -17.00
N ASP A 66 -4.24 -0.01 -17.70
CA ASP A 66 -5.39 0.18 -18.58
C ASP A 66 -6.52 0.91 -17.85
N THR A 67 -6.88 2.10 -18.35
CA THR A 67 -7.87 2.97 -17.70
C THR A 67 -9.25 2.32 -17.62
N LYS A 68 -9.56 1.35 -18.49
CA LYS A 68 -10.79 0.55 -18.42
C LYS A 68 -10.80 -0.40 -17.21
N LYS A 69 -9.63 -0.67 -16.62
CA LYS A 69 -9.44 -1.49 -15.42
C LYS A 69 -9.17 -0.66 -14.16
N THR A 70 -9.33 0.67 -14.19
CA THR A 70 -9.09 1.56 -13.02
C THR A 70 -10.05 1.38 -11.87
N ASN A 71 -11.21 0.75 -12.10
CA ASN A 71 -12.14 0.42 -11.02
C ASN A 71 -11.57 -0.64 -10.05
N LYS A 72 -10.54 -1.38 -10.46
CA LYS A 72 -9.87 -2.34 -9.58
C LYS A 72 -9.04 -1.61 -8.53
N PRO A 73 -8.98 -2.13 -7.29
CA PRO A 73 -8.16 -1.52 -6.26
C PRO A 73 -6.67 -1.66 -6.61
N ILE A 74 -5.91 -0.61 -6.30
CA ILE A 74 -4.47 -0.56 -6.38
C ILE A 74 -3.92 -0.85 -4.97
N VAL A 75 -3.23 -1.98 -4.83
CA VAL A 75 -2.53 -2.40 -3.62
C VAL A 75 -1.06 -2.01 -3.74
N LEU A 76 -0.60 -1.14 -2.86
CA LEU A 76 0.76 -0.64 -2.78
C LEU A 76 1.62 -1.50 -1.86
N ILE A 77 2.84 -1.78 -2.30
CA ILE A 77 3.91 -2.40 -1.54
C ILE A 77 5.15 -1.50 -1.67
N LEU A 78 5.66 -1.01 -0.54
CA LEU A 78 6.95 -0.31 -0.48
C LEU A 78 8.01 -1.28 0.04
N LEU A 79 8.90 -1.77 -0.83
CA LEU A 79 9.84 -2.84 -0.48
C LEU A 79 10.80 -2.47 0.65
N SER A 80 11.17 -1.20 0.76
CA SER A 80 12.08 -0.71 1.80
C SER A 80 11.52 -0.83 3.23
N LEU A 81 10.20 -1.03 3.39
CA LEU A 81 9.61 -1.30 4.70
C LEU A 81 9.86 -2.74 5.14
N PHE A 82 10.11 -3.67 4.22
CA PHE A 82 10.34 -5.08 4.48
C PHE A 82 11.85 -5.34 4.63
N VAL A 83 12.39 -4.95 5.79
CA VAL A 83 13.85 -4.84 6.00
C VAL A 83 14.51 -6.17 6.36
N ASN A 84 13.86 -6.98 7.19
CA ASN A 84 14.42 -8.25 7.67
C ASN A 84 13.97 -9.46 6.83
N ASP A 85 14.65 -10.59 7.00
CA ASP A 85 14.38 -11.82 6.23
C ASP A 85 12.94 -12.36 6.48
N GLN A 86 12.40 -12.20 7.69
CA GLN A 86 11.04 -12.66 8.04
C GLN A 86 9.96 -11.83 7.35
N ASP A 87 10.09 -10.50 7.32
CA ASP A 87 9.18 -9.59 6.62
C ASP A 87 9.19 -9.88 5.11
N ARG A 88 10.37 -10.18 4.56
CA ARG A 88 10.52 -10.51 3.14
C ARG A 88 9.90 -11.86 2.80
N GLU A 89 10.12 -12.89 3.60
CA GLU A 89 9.44 -14.17 3.43
C GLU A 89 7.91 -14.01 3.52
N PHE A 90 7.43 -13.23 4.49
CA PHE A 90 6.01 -12.89 4.61
C PHE A 90 5.49 -12.21 3.33
N LEU A 91 6.22 -11.22 2.81
CA LEU A 91 5.84 -10.50 1.61
C LEU A 91 5.81 -11.40 0.37
N GLU A 92 6.76 -12.31 0.21
CA GLU A 92 6.78 -13.25 -0.92
C GLU A 92 5.51 -14.12 -0.94
N ARG A 93 5.09 -14.63 0.22
CA ARG A 93 3.85 -15.41 0.36
C ARG A 93 2.61 -14.56 0.05
N MET A 94 2.59 -13.31 0.51
CA MET A 94 1.50 -12.38 0.20
C MET A 94 1.42 -12.07 -1.29
N LEU A 95 2.55 -11.78 -1.93
CA LEU A 95 2.63 -11.56 -3.38
C LEU A 95 2.13 -12.78 -4.14
N GLU A 96 2.56 -13.98 -3.78
CA GLU A 96 2.08 -15.23 -4.38
C GLU A 96 0.55 -15.34 -4.31
N ALA A 97 -0.04 -15.08 -3.15
CA ALA A 97 -1.49 -15.13 -2.95
C ALA A 97 -2.23 -14.04 -3.74
N MET A 98 -1.68 -12.82 -3.85
CA MET A 98 -2.29 -11.71 -4.56
C MET A 98 -2.47 -11.95 -6.07
N ARG A 99 -1.70 -12.87 -6.67
CA ARG A 99 -1.83 -13.23 -8.11
C ARG A 99 -3.18 -13.82 -8.47
N PHE A 100 -3.91 -14.34 -7.48
CA PHE A 100 -5.23 -14.94 -7.68
C PHE A 100 -6.37 -13.93 -7.49
N LEU A 101 -6.06 -12.68 -7.14
CA LEU A 101 -7.03 -11.62 -6.89
C LEU A 101 -7.15 -10.70 -8.11
N ASP A 102 -8.33 -10.13 -8.32
CA ASP A 102 -8.58 -9.20 -9.42
C ASP A 102 -8.19 -7.75 -9.03
N ILE A 103 -6.90 -7.53 -8.81
CA ILE A 103 -6.33 -6.29 -8.27
C ILE A 103 -5.11 -5.82 -9.06
N HIS A 104 -4.73 -4.55 -8.92
CA HIS A 104 -3.43 -4.06 -9.38
C HIS A 104 -2.46 -4.05 -8.21
N VAL A 105 -1.38 -4.80 -8.29
CA VAL A 105 -0.31 -4.76 -7.28
C VAL A 105 0.82 -3.91 -7.81
N VAL A 106 1.13 -2.84 -7.07
CA VAL A 106 2.20 -1.89 -7.38
C VAL A 106 3.30 -2.06 -6.34
N VAL A 107 4.47 -2.50 -6.80
CA VAL A 107 5.66 -2.69 -5.98
C VAL A 107 6.63 -1.56 -6.27
N VAL A 108 6.92 -0.75 -5.26
CA VAL A 108 7.92 0.33 -5.34
C VAL A 108 9.16 -0.09 -4.55
N GLY A 109 10.29 -0.18 -5.22
CA GLY A 109 11.56 -0.57 -4.62
C GLY A 109 12.69 -0.63 -5.63
N LYS A 110 13.93 -0.86 -5.18
CA LYS A 110 15.06 -0.91 -6.11
C LYS A 110 15.02 -2.20 -6.90
N LYS A 111 15.36 -2.11 -8.18
CA LYS A 111 15.43 -3.32 -9.03
C LYS A 111 16.42 -4.36 -8.48
N SER A 112 17.48 -3.91 -7.80
CA SER A 112 18.47 -4.79 -7.15
C SER A 112 17.88 -5.69 -6.04
N GLU A 113 16.72 -5.35 -5.50
CA GLU A 113 16.05 -6.09 -4.42
C GLU A 113 15.01 -7.09 -4.93
N CYS A 114 14.70 -7.05 -6.23
CA CYS A 114 13.69 -7.89 -6.88
C CYS A 114 14.34 -8.99 -7.71
N GLU A 115 13.72 -10.16 -7.75
CA GLU A 115 13.99 -11.14 -8.79
C GLU A 115 13.21 -10.81 -10.07
N ASP A 116 13.72 -11.24 -11.23
CA ASP A 116 13.11 -10.95 -12.53
C ASP A 116 11.66 -11.47 -12.64
N VAL A 117 11.36 -12.55 -11.91
CA VAL A 117 10.01 -13.13 -11.84
C VAL A 117 9.02 -12.16 -11.22
N LEU A 118 9.38 -11.43 -10.16
CA LEU A 118 8.53 -10.40 -9.58
C LEU A 118 8.23 -9.31 -10.61
N LEU A 119 9.27 -8.84 -11.30
CA LEU A 119 9.16 -7.78 -12.32
C LEU A 119 8.25 -8.17 -13.49
N SER A 120 8.12 -9.47 -13.77
CA SER A 120 7.25 -10.00 -14.81
C SER A 120 5.77 -10.13 -14.38
N LEU A 121 5.52 -10.25 -13.07
CA LEU A 121 4.20 -10.57 -12.52
C LEU A 121 3.45 -9.33 -12.01
N PHE A 122 4.17 -8.32 -11.54
CA PHE A 122 3.60 -7.15 -10.88
C PHE A 122 4.10 -5.84 -11.48
N ILE A 123 3.38 -4.76 -11.22
CA ILE A 123 3.78 -3.43 -11.68
C ILE A 123 4.91 -2.95 -10.76
N HIS A 124 6.14 -2.99 -11.25
CA HIS A 124 7.30 -2.53 -10.51
C HIS A 124 7.75 -1.13 -10.95
N ARG A 125 8.13 -0.29 -9.99
CA ARG A 125 8.78 1.01 -10.23
C ARG A 125 9.89 1.27 -9.22
N GLU A 126 10.98 1.88 -9.69
CA GLU A 126 12.03 2.36 -8.79
C GLU A 126 11.58 3.63 -8.04
N PRO A 127 11.99 3.80 -6.78
CA PRO A 127 11.53 4.91 -5.97
C PRO A 127 12.10 6.24 -6.47
N THR A 128 11.22 7.24 -6.59
CA THR A 128 11.58 8.65 -6.74
C THR A 128 10.73 9.46 -5.76
N ASP A 129 11.21 10.64 -5.34
CA ASP A 129 10.45 11.50 -4.41
C ASP A 129 9.04 11.77 -4.97
N LYS A 130 8.92 12.14 -6.25
CA LYS A 130 7.62 12.33 -6.90
C LYS A 130 6.72 11.09 -6.87
N LEU A 131 7.25 9.92 -7.27
CA LEU A 131 6.45 8.70 -7.33
C LEU A 131 5.92 8.29 -5.96
N LEU A 132 6.72 8.46 -4.89
CA LEU A 132 6.29 8.10 -3.53
C LEU A 132 5.05 8.89 -3.11
N HIS A 133 5.01 10.18 -3.42
CA HIS A 133 3.84 11.01 -3.15
C HIS A 133 2.64 10.63 -4.04
N GLU A 134 2.88 10.35 -5.33
CA GLU A 134 1.83 9.90 -6.27
C GLU A 134 1.19 8.57 -5.83
N VAL A 135 1.98 7.58 -5.36
CA VAL A 135 1.42 6.31 -4.88
C VAL A 135 0.67 6.48 -3.56
N LEU A 136 1.12 7.36 -2.66
CA LEU A 136 0.37 7.64 -1.41
C LEU A 136 -0.98 8.29 -1.71
N GLY A 137 -1.03 9.24 -2.64
CA GLY A 137 -2.27 9.93 -3.02
C GLY A 137 -3.19 9.15 -3.95
N GLY A 138 -2.68 8.15 -4.66
CA GLY A 138 -3.41 7.44 -5.72
C GLY A 138 -3.73 5.96 -5.46
N ALA A 139 -2.95 5.24 -4.66
CA ALA A 139 -3.23 3.83 -4.34
C ALA A 139 -4.44 3.69 -3.41
N ASP A 140 -5.08 2.52 -3.30
CA ASP A 140 -6.25 2.36 -2.42
C ASP A 140 -5.87 1.71 -1.09
N ILE A 141 -5.01 0.69 -1.15
CA ILE A 141 -4.58 -0.11 0.00
C ILE A 141 -3.06 -0.09 0.05
N ILE A 142 -2.47 -0.11 1.25
CA ILE A 142 -1.05 -0.42 1.45
C ILE A 142 -0.90 -1.64 2.35
N LEU A 143 -0.07 -2.59 1.93
CA LEU A 143 0.36 -3.69 2.79
C LEU A 143 1.56 -3.22 3.61
N LEU A 144 1.40 -3.19 4.93
CA LEU A 144 2.49 -2.87 5.85
C LEU A 144 3.15 -4.16 6.39
N PRO A 145 4.48 -4.16 6.59
CA PRO A 145 5.12 -5.21 7.34
C PRO A 145 4.62 -5.22 8.79
N PRO A 146 4.75 -6.35 9.51
CA PRO A 146 4.44 -6.43 10.93
C PRO A 146 5.14 -5.34 11.77
N SER A 147 6.40 -5.04 11.44
CA SER A 147 7.18 -3.98 12.05
C SER A 147 7.22 -2.75 11.13
N CYS A 148 6.36 -1.78 11.39
CA CYS A 148 6.33 -0.50 10.66
C CYS A 148 6.48 0.69 11.61
N PRO A 149 7.25 1.74 11.26
CA PRO A 149 7.34 2.95 12.07
C PRO A 149 6.01 3.72 12.16
N THR A 150 5.60 4.11 13.37
CA THR A 150 4.33 4.83 13.64
C THR A 150 4.17 6.14 12.85
N ASN A 151 5.25 6.92 12.68
CA ASN A 151 5.21 8.17 11.92
C ASN A 151 4.86 7.97 10.43
N PHE A 152 5.30 6.86 9.86
CA PHE A 152 4.94 6.49 8.50
C PHE A 152 3.46 6.11 8.40
N VAL A 153 2.96 5.36 9.37
CA VAL A 153 1.54 4.97 9.45
C VAL A 153 0.62 6.20 9.45
N ARG A 154 0.95 7.23 10.24
CA ARG A 154 0.19 8.50 10.23
C ARG A 154 0.19 9.17 8.87
N SER A 155 1.34 9.19 8.19
CA SER A 155 1.43 9.78 6.84
C SER A 155 0.57 9.00 5.83
N VAL A 156 0.53 7.67 5.92
CA VAL A 156 -0.36 6.82 5.12
C VAL A 156 -1.83 7.20 5.34
N LEU A 157 -2.26 7.30 6.61
CA LEU A 157 -3.64 7.64 6.96
C LEU A 157 -4.04 9.05 6.48
N GLN A 158 -3.14 10.04 6.60
CA GLN A 158 -3.36 11.41 6.13
C GLN A 158 -3.64 11.48 4.63
N TYR A 159 -3.08 10.58 3.82
CA TYR A 159 -3.35 10.52 2.38
C TYR A 159 -4.62 9.72 2.04
N GLY A 160 -5.37 9.27 3.05
CA GLY A 160 -6.55 8.42 2.87
C GLY A 160 -6.22 7.06 2.25
N LEU A 161 -4.97 6.60 2.40
CA LEU A 161 -4.54 5.27 1.97
C LEU A 161 -4.83 4.28 3.10
N ILE A 162 -5.49 3.16 2.81
CA ILE A 162 -5.99 2.26 3.86
C ILE A 162 -4.96 1.15 4.14
N PRO A 163 -4.45 1.04 5.39
CA PRO A 163 -3.48 0.00 5.74
C PRO A 163 -4.12 -1.38 5.91
N VAL A 164 -3.44 -2.42 5.40
CA VAL A 164 -3.53 -3.79 5.89
C VAL A 164 -2.29 -4.06 6.73
N ALA A 165 -2.46 -4.28 8.03
CA ALA A 165 -1.35 -4.25 8.99
C ALA A 165 -1.53 -5.21 10.18
N PHE A 166 -0.45 -5.47 10.90
CA PHE A 166 -0.50 -6.26 12.12
C PHE A 166 -1.12 -5.45 13.28
N PHE A 167 -1.86 -6.12 14.16
CA PHE A 167 -2.72 -5.46 15.16
C PHE A 167 -1.97 -4.58 16.18
N GLU A 168 -0.66 -4.76 16.36
CA GLU A 168 0.13 -4.03 17.36
C GLU A 168 0.51 -2.59 16.94
N GLN A 169 0.06 -2.11 15.78
CA GLN A 169 0.36 -0.77 15.28
C GLN A 169 -0.48 0.31 15.99
N THR A 170 0.18 1.22 16.72
CA THR A 170 -0.43 2.08 17.76
C THR A 170 -1.41 3.19 17.30
N ASP A 171 -1.62 3.41 16.01
CA ASP A 171 -2.60 4.37 15.46
C ASP A 171 -3.67 3.70 14.59
N LEU A 172 -3.67 2.37 14.52
CA LEU A 172 -4.58 1.60 13.67
C LEU A 172 -5.70 0.97 14.47
N VAL A 173 -6.90 1.10 13.95
CA VAL A 173 -8.11 0.49 14.48
C VAL A 173 -8.73 -0.34 13.37
N ASP A 174 -8.95 -1.64 13.64
CA ASP A 174 -9.59 -2.55 12.68
C ASP A 174 -10.99 -2.06 12.33
N TYR A 175 -11.33 -2.12 11.04
CA TYR A 175 -12.63 -1.68 10.58
C TYR A 175 -13.73 -2.65 11.00
N ASP A 176 -14.68 -2.12 11.77
CA ASP A 176 -15.91 -2.78 12.17
C ASP A 176 -17.08 -2.20 11.34
N PRO A 177 -17.68 -3.00 10.43
CA PRO A 177 -18.79 -2.56 9.59
C PRO A 177 -20.09 -2.32 10.37
N VAL A 178 -20.26 -2.90 11.56
CA VAL A 178 -21.48 -2.71 12.38
C VAL A 178 -21.52 -1.29 12.95
N PHE A 179 -20.39 -0.79 13.41
CA PHE A 179 -20.27 0.56 13.96
C PHE A 179 -19.78 1.59 12.93
N GLU A 180 -19.35 1.11 11.76
CA GLU A 180 -18.67 1.88 10.73
C GLU A 180 -17.51 2.71 11.31
N ARG A 181 -16.68 2.04 12.13
CA ARG A 181 -15.53 2.62 12.83
C ARG A 181 -14.27 1.83 12.47
N GLY A 182 -13.13 2.50 12.61
CA GLY A 182 -11.84 1.97 12.22
C GLY A 182 -11.29 2.67 10.97
N ASN A 183 -9.99 2.55 10.80
CA ASN A 183 -9.19 3.24 9.77
C ASN A 183 -8.28 2.28 8.98
N SER A 184 -8.40 0.96 9.23
CA SER A 184 -7.50 -0.06 8.69
C SER A 184 -8.16 -1.44 8.66
N PHE A 185 -7.46 -2.42 8.08
CA PHE A 185 -7.81 -3.84 8.17
C PHE A 185 -6.68 -4.60 8.85
N LEU A 186 -6.90 -5.03 10.09
CA LEU A 186 -5.88 -5.63 10.95
C LEU A 186 -5.92 -7.15 10.92
N TYR A 187 -4.74 -7.75 10.98
CA TYR A 187 -4.57 -9.18 11.20
C TYR A 187 -3.92 -9.47 12.56
N ASN A 188 -4.39 -10.53 13.22
CA ASN A 188 -4.02 -10.84 14.60
C ASN A 188 -2.90 -11.89 14.74
N TYR A 189 -2.61 -12.63 13.67
CA TYR A 189 -1.56 -13.64 13.66
C TYR A 189 -0.47 -13.24 12.68
N LEU A 190 0.80 -13.36 13.09
CA LEU A 190 1.97 -13.19 12.22
C LEU A 190 2.05 -14.33 11.18
N SER A 191 1.11 -14.31 10.26
CA SER A 191 0.89 -15.33 9.24
C SER A 191 0.42 -14.65 7.96
N PRO A 192 1.04 -14.95 6.80
CA PRO A 192 0.57 -14.46 5.51
C PRO A 192 -0.92 -14.74 5.26
N TRP A 193 -1.45 -15.84 5.78
CA TRP A 193 -2.86 -16.19 5.61
C TRP A 193 -3.80 -15.31 6.42
N SER A 194 -3.37 -14.86 7.60
CA SER A 194 -4.15 -13.91 8.41
C SER A 194 -4.17 -12.53 7.75
N ALA A 195 -3.03 -12.10 7.18
CA ALA A 195 -2.93 -10.88 6.41
C ALA A 195 -3.73 -10.95 5.10
N PHE A 196 -3.70 -12.10 4.41
CA PHE A 196 -4.50 -12.34 3.21
C PHE A 196 -6.00 -12.25 3.50
N ALA A 197 -6.49 -12.85 4.58
CA ALA A 197 -7.89 -12.71 5.00
C ALA A 197 -8.29 -11.25 5.24
N SER A 198 -7.40 -10.46 5.83
CA SER A 198 -7.62 -9.03 6.09
C SER A 198 -7.58 -8.20 4.80
N LEU A 199 -6.69 -8.54 3.87
CA LEU A 199 -6.68 -7.96 2.53
C LEU A 199 -8.00 -8.26 1.79
N VAL A 200 -8.49 -9.50 1.85
CA VAL A 200 -9.78 -9.85 1.23
C VAL A 200 -10.92 -9.03 1.85
N ARG A 201 -10.97 -8.85 3.18
CA ARG A 201 -11.92 -7.93 3.84
C ARG A 201 -11.82 -6.52 3.27
N ALA A 202 -10.61 -5.98 3.11
CA ALA A 202 -10.39 -4.66 2.54
C ALA A 202 -10.92 -4.56 1.10
N LEU A 203 -10.65 -5.57 0.26
CA LEU A 203 -11.06 -5.61 -1.14
C LEU A 203 -12.58 -5.71 -1.31
N GLU A 204 -13.25 -6.50 -0.47
CA GLU A 204 -14.70 -6.59 -0.46
C GLU A 204 -15.33 -5.27 0.00
N THR A 205 -14.76 -4.64 1.03
CA THR A 205 -15.22 -3.34 1.54
C THR A 205 -14.97 -2.20 0.54
N HIS A 206 -13.89 -2.26 -0.26
CA HIS A 206 -13.61 -1.28 -1.31
C HIS A 206 -14.74 -1.20 -2.36
N ARG A 207 -15.56 -2.24 -2.53
CA ARG A 207 -16.75 -2.21 -3.40
C ARG A 207 -17.88 -1.36 -2.82
N LEU A 208 -17.86 -1.10 -1.51
CA LEU A 208 -18.85 -0.30 -0.79
C LEU A 208 -18.31 1.14 -0.65
N SER A 209 -18.64 2.00 -1.63
CA SER A 209 -18.02 3.33 -1.76
C SER A 209 -18.26 4.25 -0.55
N TYR A 210 -19.40 4.12 0.12
CA TYR A 210 -19.73 4.89 1.32
C TYR A 210 -18.83 4.48 2.49
N ASP A 211 -18.78 3.19 2.80
CA ASP A 211 -17.94 2.62 3.86
C ASP A 211 -16.47 2.93 3.63
N TRP A 212 -16.01 2.73 2.39
CA TRP A 212 -14.63 3.04 2.02
C TRP A 212 -14.25 4.48 2.31
N GLN A 213 -15.08 5.44 1.86
CA GLN A 213 -14.84 6.86 2.14
C GLN A 213 -14.89 7.18 3.64
N ARG A 214 -15.72 6.46 4.41
CA ARG A 214 -15.80 6.63 5.86
C ARG A 214 -14.52 6.15 6.54
N ILE A 215 -13.96 5.00 6.16
CA ILE A 215 -12.68 4.50 6.67
C ILE A 215 -11.55 5.49 6.37
N GLN A 216 -11.50 6.01 5.13
CA GLN A 216 -10.50 7.02 4.75
C GLN A 216 -10.60 8.28 5.62
N LYS A 217 -11.81 8.80 5.84
CA LYS A 217 -12.02 9.99 6.69
C LYS A 217 -11.65 9.74 8.15
N ASN A 218 -11.94 8.56 8.68
CA ASN A 218 -11.53 8.16 10.04
C ASN A 218 -10.00 8.15 10.16
N GLY A 219 -9.30 7.64 9.14
CA GLY A 219 -7.84 7.66 9.09
C GLY A 219 -7.27 9.08 9.08
N MET A 220 -7.84 9.96 8.25
CA MET A 220 -7.40 11.37 8.18
C MET A 220 -7.65 12.19 9.45
N ASP A 221 -8.43 11.67 10.41
CA ASP A 221 -8.72 12.28 11.71
C ASP A 221 -7.78 11.80 12.84
N THR A 222 -6.97 10.79 12.59
CA THR A 222 -6.07 10.17 13.57
C THR A 222 -4.77 10.97 13.71
#